data_AF-A0A4R9XAW6-F1
#
_entry.id   AF-A0A4R9XAW6-F1
#
_cell.length_a   1.000
_cell.length_b   1.000
_cell.length_c   1.000
_cell.angle_alpha   90.00
_cell.angle_beta   90.00
_cell.angle_gamma   90.00
#
_symmetry.space_group_name_H-M   'P 1'
#
loop_
_entity.id
_entity.type
_entity.pdbx_description
1 polymer ?
#
loop_
_entity_poly.entity_id
_entity_poly.type
_entity_poly.pdbx_seq_one_letter_code
_entity_poly.pdbx_strand_id
1 'polypeptide(L)'
;MEEAVAYQQSLFDDLHGIDMGTIDIRVTVLPAKSKKKDAEDTPVVPLDAASDEQFALDKSLTPLGSYLETSKGGKRCCVFLVNGQRQESLDNTFIIQELGFKYLRNRMMIAVDVDGLAQSAIGRLMQGSRQGFYRGDVWNAMQKRIIATLKQDPDLVRLEEEAERQVSELSAGDEKVKNTLDQLINSHHDHGWHNLSGAGAAAGGNGDDLGQTSTATGGVVVLLQPDRGAIADFPVLISKPSASAIRLQPNHPRDVIILSQPAGHWSALAQFDVLPDRTVPELEIKKERLDDRGKISLLFREKPEVEADYPIRATLTVTATFNGIKEPRQLEMRVVVAPERPAPVPILLDVPTKLRVTSRLPIRVQRGAADTHVGLRWDGKDQLLSGDPAAWHLKARLIEGAGTLKYSFSDPTSGRFGLLISPDPIWNAGDSLWIEVTAIGPNEATLSTDFLADVVEAPEKPIPLAPRLIDSNVPFGSIRRPPYDLRYITRDDYSEECWGGKPWTDDDPGYFREPTDKAPLILIINTDMAVFKDYNKFLVAKGITEGEIDRRRTKYNSHVAYHLYQMYQSTLDDKEGDFDSAEERRRAEIQRVAMTLVKLMEVSR
;
A
#
# COMPACT_ATOMS: atom_id res chain seq x y z
N MET A 1 -25.13 -9.76 40.33
CA MET A 1 -24.95 -11.18 40.72
C MET A 1 -26.29 -11.82 40.41
N GLU A 2 -26.44 -12.28 39.17
CA GLU A 2 -27.62 -13.03 38.75
C GLU A 2 -27.34 -14.52 38.97
N GLU A 3 -28.40 -15.24 39.34
CA GLU A 3 -28.38 -16.60 39.92
C GLU A 3 -27.67 -17.65 39.06
N ALA A 4 -26.93 -18.54 39.73
CA ALA A 4 -26.34 -19.71 39.12
C ALA A 4 -27.43 -20.76 38.81
N VAL A 5 -27.73 -20.96 37.53
CA VAL A 5 -28.61 -22.04 37.08
C VAL A 5 -27.83 -23.37 37.16
N ALA A 6 -28.27 -24.28 38.03
CA ALA A 6 -27.72 -25.64 38.11
C ALA A 6 -28.50 -26.56 37.16
N TYR A 7 -27.84 -27.08 36.13
CA TYR A 7 -28.43 -28.04 35.20
C TYR A 7 -28.05 -29.47 35.58
N GLN A 8 -29.02 -30.27 36.04
CA GLN A 8 -28.88 -31.72 36.23
C GLN A 8 -29.54 -32.48 35.07
N GLN A 9 -28.75 -33.06 34.17
CA GLN A 9 -29.25 -33.96 33.11
C GLN A 9 -28.36 -35.19 32.95
N SER A 10 -28.99 -36.35 32.69
CA SER A 10 -28.34 -37.62 32.35
C SER A 10 -27.39 -37.45 31.15
N LEU A 11 -26.18 -38.03 31.26
CA LEU A 11 -25.02 -37.59 30.49
C LEU A 11 -24.75 -38.30 29.14
N PHE A 12 -25.35 -39.46 28.82
CA PHE A 12 -24.72 -40.39 27.86
C PHE A 12 -25.65 -41.22 26.95
N ASP A 13 -26.58 -40.58 26.22
CA ASP A 13 -27.43 -41.31 25.25
C ASP A 13 -26.63 -41.93 24.07
N ASP A 14 -25.43 -41.44 23.79
CA ASP A 14 -24.59 -41.90 22.66
C ASP A 14 -23.58 -43.00 23.01
N LEU A 15 -23.43 -43.39 24.28
CA LEU A 15 -22.55 -44.49 24.71
C LEU A 15 -23.40 -45.68 25.13
N HIS A 16 -23.54 -46.66 24.24
CA HIS A 16 -24.33 -47.86 24.46
C HIS A 16 -24.07 -48.54 25.83
N GLY A 17 -25.02 -48.36 26.76
CA GLY A 17 -25.26 -49.28 27.88
C GLY A 17 -24.47 -49.09 29.17
N ILE A 18 -23.78 -47.97 29.39
CA ILE A 18 -23.10 -47.70 30.68
C ILE A 18 -23.55 -46.34 31.22
N ASP A 19 -24.38 -46.35 32.25
CA ASP A 19 -24.67 -45.18 33.07
C ASP A 19 -23.38 -44.74 33.78
N MET A 20 -22.85 -43.60 33.38
CA MET A 20 -21.62 -43.03 33.93
C MET A 20 -21.91 -41.86 34.91
N GLY A 21 -23.17 -41.58 35.25
CA GLY A 21 -23.59 -40.61 36.28
C GLY A 21 -24.03 -39.24 35.75
N THR A 22 -23.87 -38.19 36.57
CA THR A 22 -24.21 -36.77 36.27
C THR A 22 -23.04 -35.83 36.58
N ILE A 23 -22.96 -34.68 35.92
CA ILE A 23 -22.03 -33.58 36.24
C ILE A 23 -22.83 -32.30 36.46
N ASP A 24 -22.38 -31.45 37.37
CA ASP A 24 -22.98 -30.12 37.58
C ASP A 24 -22.10 -29.05 36.94
N ILE A 25 -22.66 -28.28 36.00
CA ILE A 25 -21.96 -27.19 35.32
C ILE A 25 -22.45 -25.87 35.93
N ARG A 26 -21.52 -25.08 36.46
CA ARG A 26 -21.76 -23.73 36.98
C ARG A 26 -21.04 -22.72 36.10
N VAL A 27 -21.79 -21.78 35.51
CA VAL A 27 -21.23 -20.71 34.69
C VAL A 27 -21.41 -19.38 35.39
N THR A 28 -20.32 -18.63 35.52
CA THR A 28 -20.33 -17.29 36.09
C THR A 28 -19.85 -16.31 35.02
N VAL A 29 -20.72 -15.40 34.59
CA VAL A 29 -20.35 -14.28 33.71
C VAL A 29 -20.29 -13.01 34.53
N LEU A 30 -19.11 -12.40 34.61
CA LEU A 30 -18.92 -11.15 35.33
C LEU A 30 -19.39 -9.96 34.47
N PRO A 31 -20.03 -8.94 35.09
CA PRO A 31 -20.31 -7.70 34.41
C PRO A 31 -19.01 -7.04 33.95
N ALA A 32 -19.06 -6.29 32.84
CA ALA A 32 -17.92 -5.51 32.40
C ALA A 32 -17.52 -4.55 33.54
N LYS A 33 -16.24 -4.55 33.94
CA LYS A 33 -15.75 -3.47 34.78
C LYS A 33 -15.92 -2.17 33.99
N SER A 34 -16.68 -1.21 34.50
CA SER A 34 -16.35 0.19 34.21
C SER A 34 -14.89 0.35 34.60
N LYS A 35 -14.04 0.78 33.67
CA LYS A 35 -12.59 0.84 33.88
C LYS A 35 -12.29 1.71 35.11
N LYS A 36 -12.11 1.09 36.28
CA LYS A 36 -11.39 1.71 37.39
C LYS A 36 -9.90 1.59 37.08
N LYS A 37 -9.28 2.77 36.97
CA LYS A 37 -7.86 3.12 37.04
C LYS A 37 -6.94 2.03 37.60
N ASP A 38 -5.82 1.82 36.90
CA ASP A 38 -4.60 1.09 37.29
C ASP A 38 -4.29 -0.22 36.54
N ALA A 39 -4.71 -0.36 35.27
CA ALA A 39 -4.12 -1.37 34.38
C ALA A 39 -3.76 -0.75 33.03
N GLU A 40 -2.45 -0.58 32.82
CA GLU A 40 -1.80 -0.25 31.55
C GLU A 40 -2.27 -1.17 30.40
N ASP A 41 -2.34 -0.58 29.21
CA ASP A 41 -2.37 -1.17 27.88
C ASP A 41 -2.93 -2.60 27.74
N THR A 42 -4.19 -2.66 27.31
CA THR A 42 -4.66 -3.81 26.52
C THR A 42 -4.65 -3.39 25.05
N PRO A 43 -3.75 -3.92 24.20
CA PRO A 43 -3.84 -3.69 22.77
C PRO A 43 -5.15 -4.30 22.26
N VAL A 44 -5.94 -3.48 21.56
CA VAL A 44 -7.07 -3.94 20.76
C VAL A 44 -6.49 -4.76 19.62
N VAL A 45 -6.57 -6.09 19.73
CA VAL A 45 -6.14 -6.99 18.65
C VAL A 45 -7.11 -6.81 17.46
N PRO A 46 -6.61 -6.53 16.24
CA PRO A 46 -7.44 -6.40 15.04
C PRO A 46 -8.29 -7.66 14.80
N LEU A 47 -9.47 -7.48 14.21
CA LEU A 47 -10.45 -8.55 13.98
C LEU A 47 -9.95 -9.72 13.09
N ASP A 48 -8.79 -9.57 12.44
CA ASP A 48 -8.25 -10.49 11.42
C ASP A 48 -6.92 -11.18 11.80
N ALA A 49 -6.54 -11.25 13.08
CA ALA A 49 -5.31 -11.96 13.47
C ALA A 49 -5.41 -13.47 13.18
N ALA A 50 -4.51 -13.99 12.35
CA ALA A 50 -4.45 -15.40 11.97
C ALA A 50 -4.18 -16.31 13.18
N SER A 51 -4.69 -17.54 13.13
CA SER A 51 -4.73 -18.52 14.23
C SER A 51 -3.39 -18.96 14.81
N ASP A 52 -2.28 -18.61 14.15
CA ASP A 52 -0.95 -19.16 14.43
C ASP A 52 0.00 -18.14 15.09
N GLU A 53 -0.48 -16.94 15.42
CA GLU A 53 0.29 -15.97 16.20
C GLU A 53 0.13 -16.26 17.71
N GLN A 54 1.04 -17.06 18.27
CA GLN A 54 1.21 -17.19 19.72
C GLN A 54 1.73 -15.87 20.30
N PHE A 55 0.82 -15.00 20.71
CA PHE A 55 1.14 -13.80 21.48
C PHE A 55 1.47 -14.14 22.93
N ALA A 56 2.73 -13.96 23.32
CA ALA A 56 3.12 -13.78 24.71
C ALA A 56 2.62 -12.41 25.19
N LEU A 57 1.41 -12.37 25.76
CA LEU A 57 0.82 -11.16 26.33
C LEU A 57 0.44 -11.39 27.79
N ASP A 58 1.45 -11.19 28.64
CA ASP A 58 1.36 -11.25 30.09
C ASP A 58 0.83 -9.92 30.68
N LYS A 59 0.03 -10.06 31.76
CA LYS A 59 -0.49 -9.03 32.68
C LYS A 59 -1.74 -8.23 32.29
N SER A 60 -2.83 -8.88 31.88
CA SER A 60 -4.16 -8.27 32.02
C SER A 60 -4.77 -8.56 33.41
N LEU A 61 -5.06 -7.52 34.19
CA LEU A 61 -5.80 -7.53 35.46
C LEU A 61 -7.30 -7.80 35.23
N THR A 62 -7.65 -9.02 34.84
CA THR A 62 -9.05 -9.47 34.81
C THR A 62 -9.55 -9.75 36.24
N PRO A 63 -10.83 -9.53 36.57
CA PRO A 63 -11.39 -9.84 37.90
C PRO A 63 -11.28 -11.32 38.31
N LEU A 64 -11.08 -12.24 37.35
CA LEU A 64 -10.80 -13.66 37.59
C LEU A 64 -9.31 -13.95 37.86
N GLY A 65 -8.43 -12.96 37.68
CA GLY A 65 -6.98 -13.13 37.75
C GLY A 65 -6.44 -13.47 39.14
N SER A 66 -7.15 -13.11 40.22
CA SER A 66 -6.75 -13.50 41.58
C SER A 66 -7.18 -14.93 41.96
N TYR A 67 -8.10 -15.55 41.22
CA TYR A 67 -8.63 -16.88 41.50
C TYR A 67 -7.94 -17.99 40.71
N LEU A 68 -7.09 -17.63 39.74
CA LEU A 68 -6.51 -18.56 38.77
C LEU A 68 -4.98 -18.50 38.83
N GLU A 69 -4.36 -19.56 39.33
CA GLU A 69 -2.91 -19.73 39.26
C GLU A 69 -2.41 -19.69 37.80
N THR A 70 -1.43 -18.82 37.53
CA THR A 70 -0.70 -18.73 36.28
C THR A 70 0.32 -19.87 36.19
N SER A 71 -0.07 -20.98 35.55
CA SER A 71 0.91 -21.93 35.02
C SER A 71 1.36 -21.50 33.62
N LYS A 72 2.47 -22.05 33.11
CA LYS A 72 3.13 -21.71 31.82
C LYS A 72 2.26 -21.74 30.54
N GLY A 73 0.95 -21.98 30.63
CA GLY A 73 0.01 -22.16 29.52
C GLY A 73 -1.21 -21.23 29.52
N GLY A 74 -1.18 -20.08 30.21
CA GLY A 74 -2.24 -19.06 30.13
C GLY A 74 -3.33 -19.13 31.22
N LYS A 75 -4.32 -18.23 31.12
CA LYS A 75 -5.43 -18.13 32.09
C LYS A 75 -6.41 -19.29 31.91
N ARG A 76 -6.72 -19.95 33.03
CA ARG A 76 -7.56 -21.14 33.08
C ARG A 76 -9.03 -20.77 33.32
N CYS A 77 -9.90 -20.83 32.31
CA CYS A 77 -11.28 -20.36 32.40
C CYS A 77 -12.31 -21.44 32.76
N CYS A 78 -11.97 -22.72 32.55
CA CYS A 78 -12.80 -23.84 32.97
C CYS A 78 -12.05 -24.68 34.01
N VAL A 79 -12.68 -24.98 35.13
CA VAL A 79 -12.09 -25.77 36.23
C VAL A 79 -12.94 -26.99 36.52
N PHE A 80 -12.29 -28.12 36.74
CA PHE A 80 -12.95 -29.37 37.12
C PHE A 80 -12.70 -29.66 38.60
N LEU A 81 -13.78 -29.93 39.34
CA LEU A 81 -13.80 -30.11 40.79
C LEU A 81 -14.15 -31.56 41.13
N VAL A 82 -13.37 -32.15 42.04
CA VAL A 82 -13.64 -33.45 42.69
C VAL A 82 -13.60 -33.24 44.19
N ASN A 83 -14.68 -33.57 44.90
CA ASN A 83 -14.91 -33.31 46.32
C ASN A 83 -14.65 -31.84 46.68
N GLY A 84 -15.09 -30.93 45.80
CA GLY A 84 -14.85 -29.48 45.93
C GLY A 84 -13.39 -29.04 45.75
N GLN A 85 -12.46 -29.95 45.44
CA GLN A 85 -11.06 -29.63 45.13
C GLN A 85 -10.82 -29.60 43.63
N ARG A 86 -10.04 -28.62 43.18
CA ARG A 86 -9.65 -28.51 41.78
C ARG A 86 -8.67 -29.62 41.40
N GLN A 87 -9.02 -30.39 40.37
CA GLN A 87 -8.18 -31.45 39.82
C GLN A 87 -7.61 -31.11 38.44
N GLU A 88 -8.40 -30.45 37.59
CA GLU A 88 -7.99 -30.15 36.21
C GLU A 88 -8.57 -28.81 35.75
N SER A 89 -8.07 -28.28 34.63
CA SER A 89 -8.58 -27.03 34.05
C SER A 89 -8.23 -26.81 32.59
N LEU A 90 -9.08 -26.07 31.89
CA LEU A 90 -8.87 -25.61 30.51
C LEU A 90 -8.64 -24.11 30.47
N ASP A 91 -7.95 -23.66 29.42
CA ASP A 91 -7.61 -22.28 29.13
C ASP A 91 -8.64 -21.59 28.23
N ASN A 92 -8.47 -20.28 28.04
CA ASN A 92 -9.39 -19.44 27.25
C ASN A 92 -9.64 -19.93 25.82
N THR A 93 -8.75 -20.73 25.24
CA THR A 93 -8.95 -21.32 23.91
C THR A 93 -10.22 -22.18 23.87
N PHE A 94 -10.60 -22.84 24.97
CA PHE A 94 -11.85 -23.59 25.07
C PHE A 94 -13.09 -22.72 24.82
N ILE A 95 -13.16 -21.52 25.41
CA ILE A 95 -14.32 -20.63 25.22
C ILE A 95 -14.37 -20.11 23.77
N ILE A 96 -13.22 -19.77 23.18
CA ILE A 96 -13.15 -19.18 21.84
C ILE A 96 -13.39 -20.23 20.75
N GLN A 97 -12.65 -21.35 20.80
CA GLN A 97 -12.63 -22.33 19.72
C GLN A 97 -13.76 -23.36 19.84
N GLU A 98 -14.02 -23.86 21.05
CA GLU A 98 -15.01 -24.94 21.24
C GLU A 98 -16.42 -24.37 21.44
N LEU A 99 -16.57 -23.36 22.33
CA LEU A 99 -17.88 -22.74 22.59
C LEU A 99 -18.26 -21.67 21.55
N GLY A 100 -17.27 -20.96 20.98
CA GLY A 100 -17.50 -19.92 19.97
C GLY A 100 -17.79 -18.52 20.53
N PHE A 101 -17.63 -18.31 21.83
CA PHE A 101 -17.89 -17.02 22.48
C PHE A 101 -16.61 -16.17 22.54
N LYS A 102 -16.44 -15.30 21.53
CA LYS A 102 -15.25 -14.46 21.37
C LYS A 102 -15.22 -13.31 22.39
N TYR A 103 -16.36 -12.69 22.65
CA TYR A 103 -16.47 -11.48 23.48
C TYR A 103 -16.60 -11.82 24.98
N LEU A 104 -17.08 -13.01 25.33
CA LEU A 104 -17.18 -13.47 26.71
C LEU A 104 -15.88 -14.06 27.31
N ARG A 105 -14.82 -14.29 26.52
CA ARG A 105 -13.57 -14.95 26.97
C ARG A 105 -12.95 -14.39 28.25
N ASN A 106 -13.07 -13.08 28.46
CA ASN A 106 -12.44 -12.38 29.60
C ASN A 106 -13.39 -12.20 30.79
N ARG A 107 -14.65 -12.62 30.65
CA ARG A 107 -15.75 -12.38 31.60
C ARG A 107 -16.39 -13.66 32.09
N MET A 108 -16.20 -14.77 31.39
CA MET A 108 -16.82 -16.06 31.68
C MET A 108 -15.87 -17.01 32.43
N MET A 109 -16.39 -17.66 33.46
CA MET A 109 -15.75 -18.76 34.18
C MET A 109 -16.70 -19.95 34.25
N ILE A 110 -16.17 -21.15 34.02
CA ILE A 110 -16.95 -22.40 34.03
C ILE A 110 -16.37 -23.31 35.13
N ALA A 111 -17.19 -23.73 36.08
CA ALA A 111 -16.84 -24.73 37.07
C ALA A 111 -17.66 -25.99 36.84
N VAL A 112 -16.99 -27.13 36.66
CA VAL A 112 -17.60 -28.43 36.42
C VAL A 112 -17.35 -29.31 37.63
N ASP A 113 -18.42 -29.68 38.32
CA ASP A 113 -18.40 -30.62 39.44
C ASP A 113 -18.62 -32.04 38.92
N VAL A 114 -17.67 -32.93 39.19
CA VAL A 114 -17.71 -34.32 38.70
C VAL A 114 -18.06 -35.34 39.78
N ASP A 115 -18.46 -34.89 40.98
CA ASP A 115 -18.80 -35.78 42.10
C ASP A 115 -20.04 -36.67 41.84
N GLY A 116 -20.89 -36.28 40.88
CA GLY A 116 -22.05 -37.06 40.45
C GLY A 116 -21.72 -38.21 39.48
N LEU A 117 -20.45 -38.38 39.07
CA LEU A 117 -20.06 -39.47 38.17
C LEU A 117 -20.06 -40.83 38.89
N ALA A 118 -20.35 -41.89 38.15
CA ALA A 118 -20.26 -43.25 38.66
C ALA A 118 -18.81 -43.57 39.10
N GLN A 119 -18.64 -44.36 40.17
CA GLN A 119 -17.31 -44.71 40.70
C GLN A 119 -16.39 -45.37 39.66
N SER A 120 -16.96 -46.12 38.71
CA SER A 120 -16.22 -46.68 37.57
C SER A 120 -15.72 -45.62 36.58
N ALA A 121 -16.47 -44.54 36.38
CA ALA A 121 -16.10 -43.40 35.53
C ALA A 121 -15.06 -42.51 36.22
N ILE A 122 -15.21 -42.22 37.52
CA ILE A 122 -14.21 -41.51 38.32
C ILE A 122 -12.89 -42.28 38.33
N GLY A 123 -12.94 -43.60 38.52
CA GLY A 123 -11.75 -44.46 38.47
C GLY A 123 -11.01 -44.39 37.14
N ARG A 124 -11.72 -44.32 36.01
CA ARG A 124 -11.13 -44.13 34.66
C ARG A 124 -10.59 -42.72 34.45
N LEU A 125 -11.24 -41.71 35.01
CA LEU A 125 -10.82 -40.31 34.94
C LEU A 125 -9.52 -40.07 35.73
N MET A 126 -9.31 -40.80 36.84
CA MET A 126 -8.16 -40.67 37.75
C MET A 126 -7.02 -41.66 37.47
N GLN A 127 -7.10 -42.45 36.39
CA GLN A 127 -6.11 -43.48 36.07
C GLN A 127 -4.85 -42.86 35.44
N GLY A 128 -3.75 -42.76 36.20
CA GLY A 128 -2.41 -42.49 35.64
C GLY A 128 -1.60 -41.36 36.26
N SER A 129 -2.18 -40.51 37.12
CA SER A 129 -1.46 -39.45 37.85
C SER A 129 -2.35 -38.85 38.95
N ARG A 130 -1.77 -38.36 40.05
CA ARG A 130 -2.48 -37.52 41.05
C ARG A 130 -2.57 -36.04 40.64
N GLN A 131 -2.04 -35.66 39.48
CA GLN A 131 -1.87 -34.27 39.04
C GLN A 131 -2.66 -33.90 37.78
N GLY A 132 -3.81 -34.52 37.54
CA GLY A 132 -4.70 -34.17 36.42
C GLY A 132 -5.58 -35.33 35.98
N PHE A 133 -6.53 -35.05 35.09
CA PHE A 133 -7.42 -36.07 34.55
C PHE A 133 -6.80 -36.81 33.36
N TYR A 134 -7.09 -38.11 33.27
CA TYR A 134 -6.74 -38.90 32.11
C TYR A 134 -7.65 -38.55 30.93
N ARG A 135 -7.04 -38.11 29.82
CA ARG A 135 -7.73 -37.71 28.58
C ARG A 135 -8.19 -38.93 27.75
N GLY A 136 -9.08 -39.73 28.34
CA GLY A 136 -9.71 -40.89 27.70
C GLY A 136 -11.16 -40.65 27.28
N ASP A 137 -11.90 -41.75 27.08
CA ASP A 137 -13.29 -41.70 26.59
C ASP A 137 -14.22 -40.90 27.52
N VAL A 138 -14.06 -41.04 28.84
CA VAL A 138 -14.88 -40.33 29.85
C VAL A 138 -14.64 -38.82 29.78
N TRP A 139 -13.39 -38.40 29.62
CA TRP A 139 -13.03 -36.99 29.45
C TRP A 139 -13.62 -36.39 28.17
N ASN A 140 -13.49 -37.11 27.05
CA ASN A 140 -14.01 -36.65 25.76
C ASN A 140 -15.54 -36.55 25.78
N ALA A 141 -16.22 -37.50 26.42
CA ALA A 141 -17.68 -37.48 26.55
C ALA A 141 -18.15 -36.32 27.43
N MET A 142 -17.46 -36.06 28.55
CA MET A 142 -17.71 -34.90 29.41
C MET A 142 -17.50 -33.58 28.66
N GLN A 143 -16.39 -33.43 27.93
CA GLN A 143 -16.10 -32.23 27.15
C GLN A 143 -17.16 -31.98 26.07
N LYS A 144 -17.55 -33.02 25.30
CA LYS A 144 -18.62 -32.93 24.31
C LYS A 144 -19.94 -32.49 24.93
N ARG A 145 -20.28 -33.01 26.12
CA ARG A 145 -21.50 -32.62 26.82
C ARG A 145 -21.47 -31.16 27.27
N ILE A 146 -20.35 -30.70 27.86
CA ILE A 146 -20.18 -29.31 28.25
C ILE A 146 -20.37 -28.38 27.05
N ILE A 147 -19.77 -28.72 25.91
CA ILE A 147 -19.92 -27.95 24.68
C ILE A 147 -21.38 -27.94 24.22
N ALA A 148 -22.04 -29.10 24.18
CA ALA A 148 -23.44 -29.20 23.76
C ALA A 148 -24.39 -28.37 24.65
N THR A 149 -24.19 -28.39 25.97
CA THR A 149 -25.00 -27.63 26.92
C THR A 149 -24.75 -26.13 26.82
N LEU A 150 -23.48 -25.70 26.82
CA LEU A 150 -23.15 -24.28 26.90
C LEU A 150 -23.27 -23.54 25.56
N LYS A 151 -23.08 -24.23 24.45
CA LYS A 151 -23.17 -23.62 23.11
C LYS A 151 -24.61 -23.30 22.70
N GLN A 152 -25.58 -24.00 23.27
CA GLN A 152 -27.00 -23.81 22.99
C GLN A 152 -27.72 -23.01 24.09
N ASP A 153 -26.99 -22.51 25.09
CA ASP A 153 -27.58 -21.74 26.18
C ASP A 153 -28.01 -20.35 25.68
N PRO A 154 -29.33 -20.02 25.73
CA PRO A 154 -29.85 -18.77 25.17
C PRO A 154 -29.36 -17.53 25.92
N ASP A 155 -29.04 -17.64 27.21
CA ASP A 155 -28.58 -16.51 28.02
C ASP A 155 -27.13 -16.16 27.67
N LEU A 156 -26.28 -17.16 27.44
CA LEU A 156 -24.90 -16.94 26.98
C LEU A 156 -24.86 -16.35 25.56
N VAL A 157 -25.72 -16.83 24.66
CA VAL A 157 -25.84 -16.26 23.31
C VAL A 157 -26.26 -14.79 23.38
N ARG A 158 -27.28 -14.46 24.20
CA ARG A 158 -27.73 -13.07 24.39
C ARG A 158 -26.61 -12.18 24.93
N LEU A 159 -25.84 -12.67 25.90
CA LEU A 159 -24.73 -11.93 26.50
C LEU A 159 -23.56 -11.72 25.52
N GLU A 160 -23.30 -12.67 24.62
CA GLU A 160 -22.31 -12.52 23.55
C GLU A 160 -22.78 -11.47 22.53
N GLU A 161 -24.05 -11.51 22.09
CA GLU A 161 -24.61 -10.51 21.17
C GLU A 161 -24.62 -9.08 21.77
N GLU A 162 -24.92 -8.95 23.06
CA GLU A 162 -24.85 -7.67 23.77
C GLU A 162 -23.41 -7.15 23.84
N ALA A 163 -22.45 -8.03 24.15
CA ALA A 163 -21.04 -7.68 24.20
C ALA A 163 -20.49 -7.31 22.81
N GLU A 164 -20.90 -8.02 21.77
CA GLU A 164 -20.56 -7.71 20.37
C GLU A 164 -21.08 -6.32 19.98
N ARG A 165 -22.35 -6.01 20.30
CA ARG A 165 -22.96 -4.71 20.00
C ARG A 165 -22.22 -3.57 20.69
N GLN A 166 -21.90 -3.71 21.97
CA GLN A 166 -21.16 -2.68 22.73
C GLN A 166 -19.75 -2.43 22.17
N VAL A 167 -19.04 -3.49 21.77
CA VAL A 167 -17.71 -3.37 21.16
C VAL A 167 -17.79 -2.73 19.77
N SER A 168 -18.81 -3.09 18.99
CA SER A 168 -19.04 -2.55 17.65
C SER A 168 -19.41 -1.06 17.67
N GLU A 169 -20.26 -0.62 18.60
CA GLU A 169 -20.67 0.78 18.75
C GLU A 169 -19.49 1.69 19.11
N LEU A 170 -18.63 1.26 20.03
CA LEU A 170 -17.43 2.01 20.43
C LEU A 170 -16.40 2.08 19.29
N SER A 171 -16.13 0.96 18.62
CA SER A 171 -15.16 0.91 17.51
C SER A 171 -15.61 1.72 16.29
N ALA A 172 -16.91 1.67 15.96
CA ALA A 172 -17.45 2.37 14.80
C ALA A 172 -17.46 3.90 14.98
N GLY A 173 -17.58 4.40 16.21
CA GLY A 173 -17.47 5.83 16.51
C GLY A 173 -16.04 6.35 16.31
N ASP A 174 -15.06 5.63 16.85
CA ASP A 174 -13.65 6.01 16.80
C ASP A 174 -13.08 5.93 15.38
N GLU A 175 -13.46 4.91 14.62
CA GLU A 175 -13.03 4.74 13.23
C GLU A 175 -13.60 5.86 12.34
N LYS A 176 -14.85 6.28 12.55
CA LYS A 176 -15.44 7.44 11.84
C LYS A 176 -14.68 8.73 12.16
N VAL A 177 -14.35 8.98 13.43
CA VAL A 177 -13.56 10.16 13.81
C VAL A 177 -12.17 10.10 13.17
N LYS A 178 -11.48 8.95 13.22
CA LYS A 178 -10.17 8.75 12.55
C LYS A 178 -10.25 9.00 11.05
N ASN A 179 -11.25 8.44 10.36
CA ASN A 179 -11.44 8.64 8.92
C ASN A 179 -11.72 10.10 8.56
N THR A 180 -12.55 10.81 9.32
CA THR A 180 -12.81 12.25 9.10
C THR A 180 -11.58 13.11 9.42
N LEU A 181 -10.81 12.76 10.45
CA LEU A 181 -9.55 13.40 10.78
C LEU A 181 -8.54 13.21 9.64
N ASP A 182 -8.39 11.99 9.11
CA ASP A 182 -7.54 11.69 7.96
C ASP A 182 -7.95 12.51 6.73
N GLN A 183 -9.26 12.65 6.47
CA GLN A 183 -9.77 13.50 5.39
C GLN A 183 -9.42 14.98 5.60
N LEU A 184 -9.57 15.51 6.83
CA LEU A 184 -9.21 16.88 7.16
C LEU A 184 -7.71 17.13 6.97
N ILE A 185 -6.87 16.21 7.45
CA ILE A 185 -5.42 16.23 7.26
C ILE A 185 -5.08 16.26 5.77
N ASN A 186 -5.61 15.32 4.98
CA ASN A 186 -5.33 15.26 3.54
C ASN A 186 -5.81 16.53 2.82
N SER A 187 -7.02 17.01 3.10
CA SER A 187 -7.57 18.21 2.47
C SER A 187 -6.70 19.44 2.74
N HIS A 188 -6.21 19.61 3.97
CA HIS A 188 -5.36 20.74 4.31
C HIS A 188 -3.95 20.61 3.72
N HIS A 189 -3.42 19.39 3.63
CA HIS A 189 -2.21 19.14 2.84
C HIS A 189 -2.45 19.55 1.40
N ASP A 190 -3.52 19.14 0.73
CA ASP A 190 -3.77 19.54 -0.67
C ASP A 190 -3.87 21.07 -0.86
N HIS A 191 -4.41 21.81 0.13
CA HIS A 191 -4.56 23.27 0.06
C HIS A 191 -3.30 24.06 0.43
N GLY A 192 -2.42 23.52 1.29
CA GLY A 192 -1.13 24.14 1.61
C GLY A 192 -0.20 24.27 0.39
N TRP A 193 -0.39 23.40 -0.62
CA TRP A 193 0.42 23.36 -1.84
C TRP A 193 0.03 24.45 -2.85
N HIS A 194 -1.19 25.00 -2.76
CA HIS A 194 -1.63 26.12 -3.58
C HIS A 194 -1.08 27.48 -3.09
N ASN A 195 -0.83 27.64 -1.79
CA ASN A 195 -0.39 28.92 -1.22
C ASN A 195 1.12 29.19 -1.37
N LEU A 196 1.97 28.15 -1.47
CA LEU A 196 3.42 28.33 -1.71
C LEU A 196 3.76 28.78 -3.14
N SER A 197 2.86 28.65 -4.10
CA SER A 197 3.12 29.03 -5.51
C SER A 197 2.95 30.54 -5.78
N GLY A 198 2.72 31.37 -4.75
CA GLY A 198 2.23 32.75 -4.90
C GLY A 198 3.06 33.90 -4.30
N ALA A 199 4.26 33.68 -3.74
CA ALA A 199 5.06 34.77 -3.16
C ALA A 199 6.49 34.78 -3.74
N GLY A 200 6.91 35.95 -4.22
CA GLY A 200 8.06 36.14 -5.10
C GLY A 200 9.43 35.96 -4.45
N ALA A 201 10.40 35.76 -5.34
CA ALA A 201 11.82 35.70 -5.07
C ALA A 201 12.38 36.93 -4.34
N ALA A 202 13.08 36.70 -3.22
CA ALA A 202 14.42 37.22 -2.90
C ALA A 202 14.77 37.05 -1.40
N ALA A 203 16.08 36.94 -1.15
CA ALA A 203 16.81 36.97 0.12
C ALA A 203 17.02 35.63 0.84
N GLY A 204 18.31 35.28 0.95
CA GLY A 204 18.80 34.07 1.60
C GLY A 204 18.70 34.11 3.11
N GLY A 205 18.52 32.91 3.66
CA GLY A 205 18.69 32.56 5.06
C GLY A 205 18.57 31.05 5.14
N ASN A 206 19.57 30.38 5.72
CA ASN A 206 19.48 28.97 6.08
C ASN A 206 18.31 28.79 7.06
N GLY A 207 17.17 28.35 6.56
CA GLY A 207 16.04 27.88 7.33
C GLY A 207 15.68 26.50 6.82
N ASP A 208 15.86 25.49 7.67
CA ASP A 208 15.31 24.14 7.45
C ASP A 208 13.78 24.29 7.44
N ASP A 209 13.22 24.24 6.24
CA ASP A 209 11.83 24.52 5.88
C ASP A 209 11.06 23.19 5.76
N LEU A 210 10.11 22.93 6.67
CA LEU A 210 9.37 21.66 6.75
C LEU A 210 7.86 21.84 6.62
N GLY A 211 7.42 21.79 5.37
CA GLY A 211 6.07 21.35 4.98
C GLY A 211 6.06 20.56 3.68
N GLN A 212 7.23 20.23 3.14
CA GLN A 212 7.39 19.55 1.86
C GLN A 212 7.58 18.06 2.10
N THR A 213 7.21 17.25 1.10
CA THR A 213 7.84 15.93 0.88
C THR A 213 9.25 15.96 1.43
N SER A 214 9.61 15.06 2.35
CA SER A 214 11.02 14.97 2.72
C SER A 214 11.75 14.54 1.47
N THR A 215 12.23 15.50 0.69
CA THR A 215 13.34 15.31 -0.22
C THR A 215 14.53 15.09 0.71
N ALA A 216 14.60 13.88 1.25
CA ALA A 216 15.87 13.37 1.69
C ALA A 216 16.73 13.44 0.42
N THR A 217 17.68 14.36 0.43
CA THR A 217 18.86 14.35 -0.44
C THR A 217 19.62 13.07 -0.11
N GLY A 218 19.07 11.95 -0.55
CA GLY A 218 19.57 10.61 -0.35
C GLY A 218 19.96 10.07 -1.72
N GLY A 219 21.17 9.53 -1.80
CA GLY A 219 21.63 8.88 -3.02
C GLY A 219 20.65 7.78 -3.44
N VAL A 220 20.33 7.72 -4.73
CA VAL A 220 19.47 6.70 -5.32
C VAL A 220 20.26 5.83 -6.28
N VAL A 221 19.92 4.55 -6.32
CA VAL A 221 20.59 3.61 -7.20
C VAL A 221 19.79 3.44 -8.48
N VAL A 222 20.46 3.75 -9.58
CA VAL A 222 19.94 3.68 -10.95
C VAL A 222 20.87 2.84 -11.81
N LEU A 223 20.36 2.32 -12.91
CA LEU A 223 21.17 1.57 -13.88
C LEU A 223 21.78 2.55 -14.89
N LEU A 224 23.08 2.85 -14.75
CA LEU A 224 23.79 3.86 -15.56
C LEU A 224 25.12 3.33 -16.11
N GLN A 225 25.72 4.10 -17.02
CA GLN A 225 27.07 3.83 -17.50
C GLN A 225 28.11 3.97 -16.37
N PRO A 226 29.20 3.19 -16.41
CA PRO A 226 30.20 3.16 -15.34
C PRO A 226 30.90 4.47 -14.99
N ASP A 227 30.89 5.43 -15.91
CA ASP A 227 31.48 6.76 -15.78
C ASP A 227 30.60 7.74 -14.99
N ARG A 228 29.35 7.37 -14.67
CA ARG A 228 28.38 8.24 -13.99
C ARG A 228 28.00 7.70 -12.61
N GLY A 229 28.26 8.49 -11.56
CA GLY A 229 27.88 8.19 -10.18
C GLY A 229 28.84 7.23 -9.46
N ALA A 230 28.62 7.04 -8.16
CA ALA A 230 29.39 6.10 -7.35
C ALA A 230 28.96 4.66 -7.61
N ILE A 231 29.85 3.69 -7.40
CA ILE A 231 29.52 2.26 -7.52
C ILE A 231 28.45 1.91 -6.48
N ALA A 232 27.42 1.16 -6.89
CA ALA A 232 26.36 0.69 -6.00
C ALA A 232 26.10 -0.81 -6.21
N ASP A 233 25.32 -1.39 -5.30
CA ASP A 233 24.94 -2.79 -5.34
C ASP A 233 23.54 -3.00 -5.94
N PHE A 234 23.32 -4.22 -6.42
CA PHE A 234 21.99 -4.71 -6.80
C PHE A 234 21.04 -4.72 -5.59
N PRO A 235 19.70 -4.66 -5.80
CA PRO A 235 18.97 -4.74 -7.06
C PRO A 235 18.83 -3.40 -7.79
N VAL A 236 18.51 -3.42 -9.08
CA VAL A 236 18.09 -2.26 -9.88
C VAL A 236 16.71 -2.49 -10.47
N LEU A 237 15.98 -1.42 -10.75
CA LEU A 237 14.68 -1.49 -11.42
C LEU A 237 14.86 -1.48 -12.94
N ILE A 238 14.11 -2.33 -13.63
CA ILE A 238 14.05 -2.39 -15.10
C ILE A 238 12.60 -2.45 -15.57
N SER A 239 12.32 -1.90 -16.76
CA SER A 239 10.99 -1.97 -17.38
C SER A 239 10.93 -2.99 -18.52
N LYS A 240 9.75 -3.57 -18.70
CA LYS A 240 9.37 -4.37 -19.88
C LYS A 240 8.11 -3.77 -20.50
N PRO A 241 8.15 -3.35 -21.78
CA PRO A 241 9.29 -3.40 -22.70
C PRO A 241 10.43 -2.45 -22.32
N SER A 242 11.69 -2.86 -22.54
CA SER A 242 12.89 -2.03 -22.32
C SER A 242 13.06 -1.04 -23.47
N ALA A 243 12.19 -0.03 -23.52
CA ALA A 243 12.21 1.00 -24.54
C ALA A 243 12.73 2.32 -23.94
N SER A 244 13.48 3.08 -24.73
CA SER A 244 13.93 4.43 -24.35
C SER A 244 12.77 5.42 -24.15
N ALA A 245 11.61 5.11 -24.72
CA ALA A 245 10.35 5.82 -24.49
C ALA A 245 9.14 4.90 -24.66
N ILE A 246 8.16 5.04 -23.77
CA ILE A 246 6.84 4.42 -23.84
C ILE A 246 5.96 5.31 -24.71
N ARG A 247 5.45 4.76 -25.81
CA ARG A 247 4.51 5.48 -26.69
C ARG A 247 3.08 5.20 -26.27
N LEU A 248 2.30 6.25 -26.03
CA LEU A 248 0.88 6.16 -25.72
C LEU A 248 0.05 6.73 -26.86
N GLN A 249 -1.11 6.13 -27.07
CA GLN A 249 -2.17 6.70 -27.89
C GLN A 249 -3.18 7.39 -26.97
N PRO A 250 -3.76 8.53 -27.39
CA PRO A 250 -4.83 9.17 -26.64
C PRO A 250 -5.98 8.20 -26.37
N ASN A 251 -6.50 8.20 -25.14
CA ASN A 251 -7.64 7.40 -24.68
C ASN A 251 -7.44 5.87 -24.75
N HIS A 252 -6.22 5.38 -24.95
CA HIS A 252 -5.92 3.96 -24.98
C HIS A 252 -4.95 3.60 -23.83
N PRO A 253 -5.35 2.71 -22.90
CA PRO A 253 -4.49 2.31 -21.81
C PRO A 253 -3.35 1.43 -22.30
N ARG A 254 -2.17 1.58 -21.70
CA ARG A 254 -1.00 0.74 -21.97
C ARG A 254 -0.34 0.29 -20.68
N ASP A 255 -0.07 -1.00 -20.62
CA ASP A 255 0.57 -1.63 -19.46
C ASP A 255 2.08 -1.70 -19.63
N VAL A 256 2.80 -1.43 -18.54
CA VAL A 256 4.24 -1.53 -18.41
C VAL A 256 4.57 -2.35 -17.17
N ILE A 257 5.47 -3.32 -17.31
CA ILE A 257 5.88 -4.19 -16.22
C ILE A 257 7.21 -3.70 -15.67
N ILE A 258 7.31 -3.53 -14.36
CA ILE A 258 8.53 -3.19 -13.64
C ILE A 258 9.04 -4.44 -12.92
N LEU A 259 10.33 -4.71 -13.05
CA LEU A 259 11.01 -5.84 -12.43
C LEU A 259 12.22 -5.36 -11.64
N SER A 260 12.65 -6.15 -10.65
CA SER A 260 13.98 -6.02 -10.08
C SER A 260 14.97 -6.88 -10.86
N GLN A 261 16.20 -6.42 -10.97
CA GLN A 261 17.33 -7.23 -11.40
C GLN A 261 18.35 -7.27 -10.26
N PRO A 262 18.70 -8.45 -9.72
CA PRO A 262 18.16 -9.78 -10.03
C PRO A 262 16.66 -9.93 -9.67
N ALA A 263 15.94 -10.79 -10.38
CA ALA A 263 14.49 -10.99 -10.22
C ALA A 263 14.10 -11.46 -8.81
N GLY A 264 14.95 -12.25 -8.15
CA GLY A 264 14.67 -12.79 -6.81
C GLY A 264 14.58 -11.73 -5.70
N HIS A 265 14.98 -10.49 -5.93
CA HIS A 265 14.90 -9.43 -4.92
C HIS A 265 13.51 -8.80 -4.81
N TRP A 266 12.60 -9.05 -5.76
CA TRP A 266 11.26 -8.45 -5.74
C TRP A 266 10.43 -8.88 -4.52
N SER A 267 10.65 -10.10 -4.01
CA SER A 267 9.98 -10.58 -2.79
C SER A 267 10.33 -9.77 -1.54
N ALA A 268 11.51 -9.12 -1.53
CA ALA A 268 11.97 -8.26 -0.45
C ALA A 268 11.50 -6.80 -0.60
N LEU A 269 10.63 -6.48 -1.57
CA LEU A 269 10.12 -5.13 -1.80
C LEU A 269 9.35 -4.62 -0.58
N ALA A 270 9.82 -3.52 0.01
CA ALA A 270 9.16 -2.84 1.10
C ALA A 270 8.13 -1.83 0.57
N GLN A 271 8.55 -0.97 -0.35
CA GLN A 271 7.73 0.10 -0.92
C GLN A 271 7.89 0.19 -2.43
N PHE A 272 6.81 0.53 -3.12
CA PHE A 272 6.75 0.71 -4.58
C PHE A 272 5.87 1.91 -4.94
N ASP A 273 6.50 2.94 -5.49
CA ASP A 273 5.87 4.21 -5.83
C ASP A 273 6.16 4.65 -7.26
N VAL A 274 5.22 5.43 -7.78
CA VAL A 274 5.23 5.93 -9.15
C VAL A 274 4.82 7.40 -9.08
N LEU A 275 5.71 8.27 -9.54
CA LEU A 275 5.53 9.72 -9.54
C LEU A 275 5.20 10.18 -10.97
N PRO A 276 3.99 10.71 -11.21
CA PRO A 276 3.63 11.31 -12.50
C PRO A 276 4.47 12.55 -12.82
N ASP A 277 4.57 12.86 -14.12
CA ASP A 277 4.99 14.18 -14.56
C ASP A 277 3.89 15.20 -14.25
N ARG A 278 4.21 16.22 -13.43
CA ARG A 278 3.25 17.27 -13.05
C ARG A 278 2.87 18.16 -14.23
N THR A 279 3.67 18.19 -15.29
CA THR A 279 3.39 19.00 -16.48
C THR A 279 2.27 18.43 -17.34
N VAL A 280 1.86 17.17 -17.11
CA VAL A 280 0.83 16.47 -17.90
C VAL A 280 -0.22 15.86 -16.97
N PRO A 281 -1.12 16.67 -16.39
CA PRO A 281 -2.15 16.20 -15.46
C PRO A 281 -3.16 15.23 -16.11
N GLU A 282 -3.26 15.22 -17.44
CA GLU A 282 -4.10 14.29 -18.21
C GLU A 282 -3.58 12.84 -18.22
N LEU A 283 -2.35 12.60 -17.73
CA LEU A 283 -1.77 11.27 -17.65
C LEU A 283 -2.21 10.56 -16.35
N GLU A 284 -3.20 9.68 -16.48
CA GLU A 284 -3.64 8.80 -15.42
C GLU A 284 -2.68 7.60 -15.28
N ILE A 285 -2.30 7.31 -14.04
CA ILE A 285 -1.40 6.22 -13.70
C ILE A 285 -2.08 5.34 -12.66
N LYS A 286 -2.22 4.05 -12.98
CA LYS A 286 -2.61 3.02 -12.00
C LYS A 286 -1.44 2.11 -11.75
N LYS A 287 -1.09 1.90 -10.47
CA LYS A 287 -0.04 0.96 -10.06
C LYS A 287 -0.64 -0.23 -9.34
N GLU A 288 -0.11 -1.40 -9.62
CA GLU A 288 -0.48 -2.67 -9.00
C GLU A 288 0.80 -3.42 -8.64
N ARG A 289 0.88 -3.88 -7.39
CA ARG A 289 1.99 -4.69 -6.90
C ARG A 289 1.60 -6.16 -7.00
N LEU A 290 2.37 -6.94 -7.75
CA LEU A 290 2.25 -8.39 -7.84
C LEU A 290 3.43 -9.05 -7.10
N ASP A 291 3.34 -10.36 -6.89
CA ASP A 291 4.30 -11.15 -6.10
C ASP A 291 5.72 -11.14 -6.67
N ASP A 292 5.85 -11.06 -8.00
CA ASP A 292 7.12 -11.14 -8.72
C ASP A 292 7.47 -9.87 -9.52
N ARG A 293 6.53 -8.91 -9.62
CA ARG A 293 6.67 -7.70 -10.46
C ARG A 293 5.71 -6.59 -10.08
N GLY A 294 5.98 -5.39 -10.59
CA GLY A 294 5.07 -4.25 -10.54
C GLY A 294 4.40 -4.07 -11.88
N LYS A 295 3.09 -3.77 -11.89
CA LYS A 295 2.37 -3.41 -13.11
C LYS A 295 1.95 -1.95 -13.02
N ILE A 296 2.29 -1.18 -14.06
CA ILE A 296 1.89 0.22 -14.22
C ILE A 296 1.01 0.31 -15.45
N SER A 297 -0.23 0.74 -15.29
CA SER A 297 -1.17 1.00 -16.39
C SER A 297 -1.23 2.50 -16.62
N LEU A 298 -0.88 2.94 -17.83
CA LEU A 298 -0.82 4.35 -18.24
C LEU A 298 -1.98 4.67 -19.17
N LEU A 299 -2.71 5.75 -18.91
CA LEU A 299 -3.80 6.23 -19.77
C LEU A 299 -3.73 7.74 -19.89
N PHE A 300 -3.61 8.25 -21.11
CA PHE A 300 -3.73 9.68 -21.37
C PHE A 300 -5.17 10.01 -21.77
N ARG A 301 -5.89 10.84 -21.01
CA ARG A 301 -7.26 11.26 -21.33
C ARG A 301 -7.27 12.63 -22.01
N GLU A 302 -7.64 12.63 -23.29
CA GLU A 302 -7.74 13.87 -24.05
C GLU A 302 -9.02 14.64 -23.65
N LYS A 303 -8.87 15.93 -23.31
CA LYS A 303 -10.01 16.80 -23.02
C LYS A 303 -10.66 17.25 -24.33
N PRO A 304 -11.99 17.21 -24.47
CA PRO A 304 -12.67 17.50 -25.73
C PRO A 304 -12.62 18.98 -26.16
N GLU A 305 -12.30 19.90 -25.25
CA GLU A 305 -12.37 21.35 -25.48
C GLU A 305 -11.03 22.00 -25.87
N VAL A 306 -9.91 21.27 -25.80
CA VAL A 306 -8.57 21.80 -26.07
C VAL A 306 -7.86 20.88 -27.06
N GLU A 307 -7.60 21.38 -28.26
CA GLU A 307 -6.73 20.70 -29.23
C GLU A 307 -5.31 20.64 -28.65
N ALA A 308 -4.87 19.45 -28.28
CA ALA A 308 -3.55 19.27 -27.66
C ALA A 308 -2.44 19.38 -28.72
N ASP A 309 -1.38 20.13 -28.39
CA ASP A 309 -0.20 20.24 -29.25
C ASP A 309 0.66 18.98 -29.14
N TYR A 310 0.51 18.07 -30.11
CA TYR A 310 1.24 16.81 -30.16
C TYR A 310 2.62 16.94 -30.82
N PRO A 311 3.66 16.21 -30.36
CA PRO A 311 3.60 15.15 -29.34
C PRO A 311 3.81 15.66 -27.92
N ILE A 312 2.99 15.18 -26.99
CA ILE A 312 3.13 15.46 -25.55
C ILE A 312 4.23 14.58 -24.99
N ARG A 313 5.14 15.17 -24.21
CA ARG A 313 6.26 14.48 -23.58
C ARG A 313 6.10 14.57 -22.07
N ALA A 314 6.19 13.42 -21.40
CA ALA A 314 6.15 13.32 -19.95
C ALA A 314 7.29 12.41 -19.45
N THR A 315 7.71 12.61 -18.21
CA THR A 315 8.68 11.75 -17.52
C THR A 315 8.03 11.08 -16.32
N LEU A 316 8.08 9.76 -16.30
CA LEU A 316 7.54 8.94 -15.22
C LEU A 316 8.69 8.43 -14.35
N THR A 317 8.65 8.73 -13.06
CA THR A 317 9.67 8.29 -12.12
C THR A 317 9.13 7.18 -11.24
N VAL A 318 9.75 6.00 -11.28
CA VAL A 318 9.40 4.85 -10.45
C VAL A 318 10.45 4.68 -9.36
N THR A 319 10.01 4.54 -8.12
CA THR A 319 10.89 4.36 -6.96
C THR A 319 10.49 3.10 -6.19
N ALA A 320 11.50 2.37 -5.69
CA ALA A 320 11.31 1.18 -4.88
C ALA A 320 12.32 1.13 -3.73
N THR A 321 11.87 0.65 -2.57
CA THR A 321 12.75 0.31 -1.45
C THR A 321 12.64 -1.17 -1.14
N PHE A 322 13.76 -1.77 -0.73
CA PHE A 322 13.86 -3.19 -0.45
C PHE A 322 14.30 -3.38 1.01
N ASN A 323 13.68 -4.34 1.70
CA ASN A 323 14.06 -4.69 3.07
C ASN A 323 15.53 -5.09 3.14
N GLY A 324 16.28 -4.48 4.07
CA GLY A 324 17.71 -4.73 4.24
C GLY A 324 18.63 -3.92 3.31
N ILE A 325 18.08 -3.07 2.43
CA ILE A 325 18.86 -2.20 1.54
C ILE A 325 18.56 -0.75 1.89
N LYS A 326 19.61 0.02 2.17
CA LYS A 326 19.49 1.40 2.68
C LYS A 326 19.04 2.36 1.60
N GLU A 327 19.61 2.29 0.39
CA GLU A 327 19.35 3.25 -0.67
C GLU A 327 18.15 2.82 -1.53
N PRO A 328 17.25 3.73 -1.91
CA PRO A 328 16.18 3.41 -2.87
C PRO A 328 16.72 3.09 -4.25
N ARG A 329 15.90 2.40 -5.02
CA ARG A 329 16.12 2.12 -6.43
C ARG A 329 15.18 2.98 -7.26
N GLN A 330 15.70 3.70 -8.25
CA GLN A 330 14.93 4.59 -9.11
C GLN A 330 15.00 4.12 -10.57
N LEU A 331 13.91 4.30 -11.31
CA LEU A 331 13.83 4.13 -12.76
C LEU A 331 13.05 5.28 -13.36
N GLU A 332 13.68 6.00 -14.29
CA GLU A 332 13.02 7.05 -15.07
C GLU A 332 12.61 6.51 -16.43
N MET A 333 11.37 6.77 -16.82
CA MET A 333 10.81 6.35 -18.11
C MET A 333 10.23 7.56 -18.84
N ARG A 334 10.59 7.72 -20.11
CA ARG A 334 10.01 8.76 -20.96
C ARG A 334 8.70 8.27 -21.56
N VAL A 335 7.65 9.07 -21.48
CA VAL A 335 6.35 8.81 -22.06
C VAL A 335 6.11 9.81 -23.18
N VAL A 336 5.74 9.33 -24.36
CA VAL A 336 5.43 10.16 -25.53
C VAL A 336 4.02 9.83 -25.99
N VAL A 337 3.13 10.81 -25.93
CA VAL A 337 1.76 10.68 -26.42
C VAL A 337 1.69 11.27 -27.83
N ALA A 338 1.19 10.47 -28.77
CA ALA A 338 0.90 10.93 -30.12
C ALA A 338 -0.29 10.17 -30.70
N PRO A 339 -1.22 10.84 -31.41
CA PRO A 339 -2.31 10.16 -32.09
C PRO A 339 -1.74 9.21 -33.15
N GLU A 340 -2.37 8.05 -33.29
CA GLU A 340 -2.05 7.13 -34.36
C GLU A 340 -2.54 7.74 -35.67
N ARG A 341 -1.62 8.33 -36.44
CA ARG A 341 -1.90 8.69 -37.82
C ARG A 341 -1.72 7.42 -38.65
N PRO A 342 -2.80 6.82 -39.20
CA PRO A 342 -2.64 5.70 -40.10
C PRO A 342 -1.73 6.15 -41.24
N ALA A 343 -0.67 5.39 -41.49
CA ALA A 343 0.21 5.69 -42.61
C ALA A 343 -0.65 5.66 -43.89
N PRO A 344 -0.58 6.69 -44.75
CA PRO A 344 -1.35 6.68 -45.99
C PRO A 344 -0.98 5.43 -46.77
N VAL A 345 -2.00 4.65 -47.16
CA VAL A 345 -1.81 3.45 -47.99
C VAL A 345 -1.12 3.90 -49.28
N PRO A 346 0.08 3.38 -49.58
CA PRO A 346 0.79 3.78 -50.79
C PRO A 346 -0.01 3.34 -52.02
N ILE A 347 -0.27 4.27 -52.93
CA ILE A 347 -0.80 3.96 -54.26
C ILE A 347 0.38 3.46 -55.09
N LEU A 348 0.35 2.19 -55.49
CA LEU A 348 1.37 1.56 -56.33
C LEU A 348 0.92 1.51 -57.79
N LEU A 349 1.85 1.78 -58.70
CA LEU A 349 1.63 1.93 -60.13
C LEU A 349 2.04 0.65 -60.89
N ASP A 350 1.36 0.41 -62.01
CA ASP A 350 1.74 -0.65 -62.97
C ASP A 350 3.02 -0.31 -63.74
N VAL A 351 3.33 0.99 -63.87
CA VAL A 351 4.58 1.49 -64.45
C VAL A 351 5.25 2.36 -63.39
N PRO A 352 6.35 1.89 -62.77
CA PRO A 352 7.03 2.68 -61.75
C PRO A 352 7.65 3.93 -62.37
N THR A 353 7.65 5.03 -61.61
CA THR A 353 8.25 6.31 -62.04
C THR A 353 9.32 6.80 -61.08
N LYS A 354 9.38 6.23 -59.87
CA LYS A 354 10.26 6.71 -58.80
C LYS A 354 10.90 5.55 -58.06
N LEU A 355 12.21 5.66 -57.87
CA LEU A 355 13.00 4.87 -56.94
C LEU A 355 13.77 5.86 -56.04
N ARG A 356 13.73 5.67 -54.72
CA ARG A 356 14.43 6.54 -53.78
C ARG A 356 14.95 5.81 -52.55
N VAL A 357 16.01 6.36 -51.98
CA VAL A 357 16.52 5.95 -50.67
C VAL A 357 15.69 6.59 -49.55
N THR A 358 15.35 5.81 -48.54
CA THR A 358 14.59 6.25 -47.35
C THR A 358 15.38 6.17 -46.06
N SER A 359 16.53 5.49 -46.06
CA SER A 359 17.48 5.53 -44.96
C SER A 359 18.05 6.94 -44.75
N ARG A 360 18.48 7.23 -43.52
CA ARG A 360 19.19 8.48 -43.20
C ARG A 360 20.54 8.49 -43.90
N LEU A 361 20.85 9.60 -44.55
CA LEU A 361 22.13 9.84 -45.22
C LEU A 361 23.05 10.69 -44.32
N PRO A 362 24.38 10.47 -44.36
CA PRO A 362 25.07 9.37 -45.04
C PRO A 362 24.82 8.03 -44.35
N ILE A 363 24.78 6.95 -45.13
CA ILE A 363 24.55 5.60 -44.61
C ILE A 363 25.81 5.10 -43.92
N ARG A 364 25.70 4.62 -42.68
CA ARG A 364 26.86 4.14 -41.92
C ARG A 364 27.06 2.65 -42.12
N VAL A 365 28.09 2.27 -42.88
CA VAL A 365 28.49 0.88 -43.09
C VAL A 365 29.51 0.50 -42.02
N GLN A 366 29.18 -0.48 -41.18
CA GLN A 366 30.05 -0.87 -40.07
C GLN A 366 31.08 -1.91 -40.53
N ARG A 367 32.36 -1.61 -40.31
CA ARG A 367 33.46 -2.54 -40.63
C ARG A 367 33.37 -3.81 -39.76
N GLY A 368 33.46 -4.98 -40.39
CA GLY A 368 33.48 -6.28 -39.71
C GLY A 368 32.17 -6.66 -38.99
N ALA A 369 31.10 -5.89 -39.20
CA ALA A 369 29.77 -6.17 -38.66
C ALA A 369 28.90 -6.95 -39.67
N ALA A 370 27.65 -7.20 -39.28
CA ALA A 370 26.63 -7.76 -40.17
C ALA A 370 26.25 -6.78 -41.29
N ASP A 371 25.48 -7.27 -42.26
CA ASP A 371 25.03 -6.48 -43.41
C ASP A 371 24.31 -5.18 -42.99
N THR A 372 24.67 -4.09 -43.66
CA THR A 372 24.04 -2.79 -43.44
C THR A 372 22.75 -2.69 -44.24
N HIS A 373 21.63 -2.44 -43.56
CA HIS A 373 20.32 -2.36 -44.18
C HIS A 373 20.00 -0.94 -44.68
N VAL A 374 19.82 -0.81 -45.99
CA VAL A 374 19.43 0.43 -46.67
C VAL A 374 17.97 0.34 -47.10
N GLY A 375 17.10 1.16 -46.51
CA GLY A 375 15.70 1.20 -46.89
C GLY A 375 15.53 1.91 -48.24
N LEU A 376 14.95 1.21 -49.20
CA LEU A 376 14.54 1.72 -50.49
C LEU A 376 13.02 1.79 -50.59
N ARG A 377 12.54 2.75 -51.37
CA ARG A 377 11.13 2.90 -51.69
C ARG A 377 10.96 3.17 -53.16
N TRP A 378 10.07 2.39 -53.77
CA TRP A 378 9.61 2.63 -55.14
C TRP A 378 8.10 2.84 -55.17
N ASP A 379 7.57 3.31 -56.28
CA ASP A 379 6.14 3.49 -56.51
C ASP A 379 5.52 2.40 -57.40
N GLY A 380 6.27 1.38 -57.79
CA GLY A 380 5.76 0.22 -58.55
C GLY A 380 5.01 -0.79 -57.69
N LYS A 381 4.11 -1.57 -58.31
CA LYS A 381 3.50 -2.76 -57.68
C LYS A 381 4.57 -3.79 -57.35
N ASP A 382 4.52 -4.36 -56.14
CA ASP A 382 5.51 -5.33 -55.64
C ASP A 382 5.74 -6.52 -56.60
N GLN A 383 4.67 -7.00 -57.25
CA GLN A 383 4.71 -8.09 -58.25
C GLN A 383 5.64 -7.80 -59.43
N LEU A 384 5.94 -6.54 -59.72
CA LEU A 384 6.87 -6.17 -60.79
C LEU A 384 8.32 -6.59 -60.46
N LEU A 385 8.68 -6.72 -59.17
CA LEU A 385 9.99 -7.19 -58.71
C LEU A 385 9.99 -8.64 -58.24
N SER A 386 8.90 -9.12 -57.64
CA SER A 386 8.81 -10.46 -57.05
C SER A 386 7.97 -11.46 -57.85
N GLY A 387 7.35 -11.03 -58.95
CA GLY A 387 6.59 -11.92 -59.83
C GLY A 387 7.46 -12.95 -60.54
N ASP A 388 6.83 -14.00 -61.07
CA ASP A 388 7.48 -15.00 -61.91
C ASP A 388 6.84 -14.99 -63.32
N PRO A 389 7.53 -14.47 -64.37
CA PRO A 389 8.83 -13.79 -64.33
C PRO A 389 8.72 -12.34 -63.82
N ALA A 390 9.75 -11.85 -63.13
CA ALA A 390 9.80 -10.47 -62.67
C ALA A 390 9.99 -9.53 -63.86
N ALA A 391 9.12 -8.53 -63.99
CA ALA A 391 9.19 -7.56 -65.09
C ALA A 391 10.30 -6.52 -64.91
N TRP A 392 10.74 -6.30 -63.67
CA TRP A 392 11.81 -5.39 -63.30
C TRP A 392 12.90 -6.11 -62.51
N HIS A 393 14.14 -5.68 -62.69
CA HIS A 393 15.30 -6.20 -61.95
C HIS A 393 16.08 -5.07 -61.29
N LEU A 394 16.56 -5.31 -60.08
CA LEU A 394 17.39 -4.35 -59.35
C LEU A 394 18.86 -4.72 -59.43
N LYS A 395 19.70 -3.70 -59.60
CA LYS A 395 21.15 -3.82 -59.57
C LYS A 395 21.73 -2.68 -58.74
N ALA A 396 22.66 -2.98 -57.86
CA ALA A 396 23.48 -1.99 -57.18
C ALA A 396 24.91 -2.03 -57.72
N ARG A 397 25.58 -0.88 -57.76
CA ARG A 397 27.00 -0.78 -58.10
C ARG A 397 27.68 0.34 -57.30
N LEU A 398 28.96 0.15 -57.04
CA LEU A 398 29.83 1.18 -56.51
C LEU A 398 30.28 2.09 -57.66
N ILE A 399 30.03 3.39 -57.55
CA ILE A 399 30.51 4.41 -58.49
C ILE A 399 31.88 4.92 -58.04
N GLU A 400 32.00 5.27 -56.76
CA GLU A 400 33.24 5.77 -56.16
C GLU A 400 33.54 5.00 -54.86
N GLY A 401 34.79 4.57 -54.70
CA GLY A 401 35.27 3.78 -53.58
C GLY A 401 36.17 2.61 -54.02
N ALA A 402 36.99 2.10 -53.11
CA ALA A 402 37.80 0.91 -53.34
C ALA A 402 36.97 -0.37 -53.13
N GLY A 403 37.32 -1.48 -53.78
CA GLY A 403 36.72 -2.80 -53.51
C GLY A 403 35.49 -3.16 -54.35
N THR A 404 34.77 -4.20 -53.92
CA THR A 404 33.61 -4.73 -54.64
C THR A 404 32.34 -4.66 -53.79
N LEU A 405 31.26 -4.13 -54.35
CA LEU A 405 29.97 -4.07 -53.64
C LEU A 405 29.32 -5.46 -53.64
N LYS A 406 29.28 -6.10 -52.47
CA LYS A 406 28.46 -7.29 -52.23
C LYS A 406 27.12 -6.87 -51.66
N TYR A 407 26.04 -7.29 -52.29
CA TYR A 407 24.70 -6.89 -51.89
C TYR A 407 23.63 -7.94 -52.17
N SER A 408 22.51 -7.80 -51.48
CA SER A 408 21.26 -8.50 -51.77
C SER A 408 20.08 -7.56 -51.57
N PHE A 409 18.95 -7.85 -52.23
CA PHE A 409 17.70 -7.12 -52.03
C PHE A 409 16.73 -7.99 -51.24
N SER A 410 15.96 -7.37 -50.34
CA SER A 410 14.82 -8.03 -49.70
C SER A 410 13.61 -8.03 -50.63
N ASP A 411 12.64 -8.88 -50.34
CA ASP A 411 11.35 -8.85 -51.02
C ASP A 411 10.62 -7.51 -50.80
N PRO A 412 9.93 -6.98 -51.82
CA PRO A 412 9.15 -5.77 -51.73
C PRO A 412 7.85 -5.99 -50.95
N THR A 413 7.50 -5.03 -50.08
CA THR A 413 6.23 -4.99 -49.36
C THR A 413 5.67 -3.58 -49.38
N SER A 414 4.54 -3.40 -50.05
CA SER A 414 3.86 -2.11 -50.22
C SER A 414 4.80 -1.01 -50.76
N GLY A 415 5.62 -1.37 -51.75
CA GLY A 415 6.59 -0.49 -52.37
C GLY A 415 7.85 -0.22 -51.54
N ARG A 416 8.11 -0.97 -50.47
CA ARG A 416 9.31 -0.84 -49.63
C ARG A 416 10.13 -2.11 -49.68
N PHE A 417 11.44 -1.98 -49.79
CA PHE A 417 12.39 -3.10 -49.71
C PHE A 417 13.74 -2.61 -49.19
N GLY A 418 14.56 -3.53 -48.73
CA GLY A 418 15.91 -3.28 -48.26
C GLY A 418 16.95 -3.64 -49.32
N LEU A 419 17.99 -2.83 -49.43
CA LEU A 419 19.28 -3.23 -49.96
C LEU A 419 20.19 -3.58 -48.77
N LEU A 420 20.63 -4.82 -48.70
CA LEU A 420 21.60 -5.29 -47.72
C LEU A 420 22.99 -5.16 -48.33
N ILE A 421 23.86 -4.39 -47.68
CA ILE A 421 25.24 -4.18 -48.11
C ILE A 421 26.17 -4.93 -47.17
N SER A 422 26.90 -5.90 -47.68
CA SER A 422 27.92 -6.61 -46.91
C SER A 422 29.23 -5.83 -46.92
N PRO A 423 29.83 -5.52 -45.76
CA PRO A 423 31.08 -4.76 -45.70
C PRO A 423 32.24 -5.51 -46.36
N ASP A 424 32.94 -4.87 -47.30
CA ASP A 424 34.15 -5.41 -47.93
C ASP A 424 35.35 -5.27 -46.96
N PRO A 425 36.17 -6.33 -46.75
CA PRO A 425 37.35 -6.26 -45.88
C PRO A 425 38.38 -5.20 -46.27
N ILE A 426 38.38 -4.73 -47.52
CA ILE A 426 39.29 -3.70 -48.02
C ILE A 426 38.91 -2.30 -47.53
N TRP A 427 37.66 -2.09 -47.13
CA TRP A 427 37.16 -0.79 -46.65
C TRP A 427 37.72 -0.42 -45.28
N ASN A 428 38.24 0.79 -45.17
CA ASN A 428 38.78 1.36 -43.95
C ASN A 428 37.79 2.33 -43.32
N ALA A 429 37.85 2.47 -42.00
CA ALA A 429 37.04 3.46 -41.31
C ALA A 429 37.44 4.88 -41.74
N GLY A 430 36.44 5.69 -42.09
CA GLY A 430 36.62 7.00 -42.70
C GLY A 430 36.51 7.02 -44.23
N ASP A 431 36.44 5.86 -44.89
CA ASP A 431 36.19 5.80 -46.33
C ASP A 431 34.75 6.24 -46.65
N SER A 432 34.59 7.04 -47.69
CA SER A 432 33.28 7.40 -48.25
C SER A 432 33.04 6.65 -49.55
N LEU A 433 31.87 6.03 -49.67
CA LEU A 433 31.43 5.18 -50.77
C LEU A 433 30.24 5.84 -51.48
N TRP A 434 30.29 5.94 -52.81
CA TRP A 434 29.16 6.38 -53.63
C TRP A 434 28.51 5.18 -54.30
N ILE A 435 27.28 4.86 -53.91
CA ILE A 435 26.56 3.66 -54.38
C ILE A 435 25.35 4.10 -55.20
N GLU A 436 25.21 3.50 -56.39
CA GLU A 436 24.03 3.65 -57.24
C GLU A 436 23.21 2.38 -57.27
N VAL A 437 21.89 2.54 -57.17
CA VAL A 437 20.89 1.49 -57.34
C VAL A 437 20.09 1.81 -58.59
N THR A 438 20.04 0.86 -59.52
CA THR A 438 19.28 0.95 -60.78
C THR A 438 18.23 -0.14 -60.82
N ALA A 439 16.98 0.22 -61.10
CA ALA A 439 15.92 -0.68 -61.51
C ALA A 439 15.83 -0.68 -63.05
N ILE A 440 15.87 -1.87 -63.65
CA ILE A 440 15.83 -2.09 -65.09
C ILE A 440 14.52 -2.80 -65.42
N GLY A 441 13.66 -2.17 -66.22
CA GLY A 441 12.36 -2.67 -66.61
C GLY A 441 12.29 -3.07 -68.09
N PRO A 442 11.07 -3.35 -68.58
CA PRO A 442 10.83 -3.67 -69.98
C PRO A 442 11.26 -2.52 -70.91
N ASN A 443 11.72 -2.84 -72.12
CA ASN A 443 12.18 -1.87 -73.13
C ASN A 443 13.35 -0.98 -72.68
N GLU A 444 14.25 -1.50 -71.85
CA GLU A 444 15.42 -0.76 -71.32
C GLU A 444 15.03 0.48 -70.49
N ALA A 445 13.79 0.54 -69.98
CA ALA A 445 13.40 1.59 -69.05
C ALA A 445 14.22 1.48 -67.76
N THR A 446 14.92 2.54 -67.37
CA THR A 446 15.76 2.55 -66.17
C THR A 446 15.32 3.62 -65.17
N LEU A 447 15.24 3.25 -63.89
CA LEU A 447 15.12 4.18 -62.78
C LEU A 447 16.36 4.04 -61.91
N SER A 448 17.07 5.14 -61.62
CA SER A 448 18.24 5.10 -60.74
C SER A 448 18.10 6.05 -59.55
N THR A 449 18.76 5.68 -58.46
CA THR A 449 18.99 6.52 -57.28
C THR A 449 20.38 6.23 -56.76
N ASP A 450 21.07 7.23 -56.26
CA ASP A 450 22.36 7.08 -55.62
C ASP A 450 22.37 7.64 -54.19
N PHE A 451 23.38 7.25 -53.42
CA PHE A 451 23.57 7.72 -52.07
C PHE A 451 25.01 7.59 -51.60
N LEU A 452 25.36 8.45 -50.65
CA LEU A 452 26.62 8.41 -49.93
C LEU A 452 26.54 7.46 -48.73
N ALA A 453 27.56 6.63 -48.57
CA ALA A 453 27.76 5.79 -47.40
C ALA A 453 29.16 5.99 -46.80
N ASP A 454 29.25 6.15 -45.49
CA ASP A 454 30.51 6.26 -44.77
C ASP A 454 30.82 4.95 -44.04
N VAL A 455 32.05 4.48 -44.19
CA VAL A 455 32.54 3.31 -43.47
C VAL A 455 32.94 3.77 -42.08
N VAL A 456 32.26 3.24 -41.07
CA VAL A 456 32.51 3.56 -39.67
C VAL A 456 33.08 2.33 -38.95
N GLU A 457 33.90 2.57 -37.93
CA GLU A 457 34.21 1.51 -36.99
C GLU A 457 32.92 1.04 -36.33
N ALA A 458 32.80 -0.27 -36.12
CA ALA A 458 31.72 -0.80 -35.31
C ALA A 458 31.74 -0.07 -33.96
N PRO A 459 30.60 0.45 -33.47
CA PRO A 459 30.58 1.09 -32.17
C PRO A 459 31.12 0.10 -31.15
N GLU A 460 32.01 0.57 -30.26
CA GLU A 460 32.42 -0.22 -29.11
C GLU A 460 31.16 -0.80 -28.45
N LYS A 461 31.21 -2.08 -28.09
CA LYS A 461 30.06 -2.75 -27.45
C LYS A 461 29.51 -1.82 -26.37
N PRO A 462 28.20 -1.52 -26.37
CA PRO A 462 27.65 -0.55 -25.44
C PRO A 462 28.10 -0.94 -24.05
N ILE A 463 28.79 0.00 -23.38
CA ILE A 463 29.38 -0.25 -22.07
C ILE A 463 28.25 -0.80 -21.18
N PRO A 464 28.41 -2.00 -20.60
CA PRO A 464 27.34 -2.62 -19.85
C PRO A 464 26.94 -1.68 -18.71
N LEU A 465 25.64 -1.38 -18.62
CA LEU A 465 25.13 -0.56 -17.54
C LEU A 465 25.34 -1.30 -16.21
N ALA A 466 25.73 -0.56 -15.20
CA ALA A 466 25.95 -1.07 -13.85
C ALA A 466 25.12 -0.27 -12.84
N PRO A 467 24.82 -0.83 -11.65
CA PRO A 467 24.17 -0.06 -10.59
C PRO A 467 25.06 1.10 -10.15
N ARG A 468 24.50 2.31 -10.12
CA ARG A 468 25.19 3.53 -9.75
C ARG A 468 24.38 4.35 -8.77
N LEU A 469 25.03 4.81 -7.72
CA LEU A 469 24.48 5.76 -6.75
C LEU A 469 24.65 7.18 -7.32
N ILE A 470 23.55 7.90 -7.45
CA ILE A 470 23.53 9.31 -7.84
C ILE A 470 22.80 10.12 -6.78
N ASP A 471 23.23 11.37 -6.58
CA ASP A 471 22.46 12.30 -5.78
C ASP A 471 21.22 12.72 -6.58
N SER A 472 20.05 12.43 -6.02
CA SER A 472 18.76 12.77 -6.62
C SER A 472 17.86 13.32 -5.52
N ASN A 473 17.18 14.42 -5.82
CA ASN A 473 16.09 14.89 -4.99
C ASN A 473 14.88 14.02 -5.27
N VAL A 474 14.86 12.83 -4.68
CA VAL A 474 13.66 12.00 -4.71
C VAL A 474 12.73 12.56 -3.63
N PRO A 475 11.52 13.04 -3.99
CA PRO A 475 10.50 13.30 -3.00
C PRO A 475 10.12 11.95 -2.42
N PHE A 476 10.78 11.59 -1.32
CA PHE A 476 10.34 10.50 -0.49
C PHE A 476 9.14 10.98 0.29
N GLY A 477 8.08 10.18 0.25
CA GLY A 477 6.98 10.36 1.16
C GLY A 477 5.64 10.00 0.55
N SER A 478 5.27 8.73 0.66
CA SER A 478 4.12 8.51 1.53
C SER A 478 4.50 9.14 2.86
N ILE A 479 3.88 10.27 3.20
CA ILE A 479 3.97 10.93 4.51
C ILE A 479 4.08 9.80 5.53
N ARG A 480 5.24 9.61 6.19
CA ARG A 480 5.29 8.77 7.39
C ARG A 480 4.51 9.56 8.42
N ARG A 481 3.19 9.37 8.40
CA ARG A 481 2.26 9.89 9.39
C ARG A 481 2.85 9.47 10.73
N PRO A 482 3.08 10.40 11.67
CA PRO A 482 3.28 9.98 13.05
C PRO A 482 2.05 9.13 13.39
N PRO A 483 2.22 7.85 13.77
CA PRO A 483 1.08 7.07 14.24
C PRO A 483 0.45 7.90 15.37
N TYR A 484 -0.86 8.11 15.29
CA TYR A 484 -1.61 8.82 16.31
C TYR A 484 -2.76 7.98 16.83
N ASP A 485 -3.03 8.09 18.12
CA ASP A 485 -4.16 7.47 18.79
C ASP A 485 -5.10 8.52 19.36
N LEU A 486 -6.39 8.23 19.28
CA LEU A 486 -7.43 9.06 19.85
C LEU A 486 -7.81 8.52 21.22
N ARG A 487 -7.85 9.40 22.22
CA ARG A 487 -8.31 9.09 23.55
C ARG A 487 -9.40 10.06 23.96
N TYR A 488 -10.48 9.55 24.54
CA TYR A 488 -11.57 10.37 25.05
C TYR A 488 -11.55 10.36 26.58
N ILE A 489 -11.81 11.51 27.17
CA ILE A 489 -11.94 11.66 28.61
C ILE A 489 -13.32 12.23 28.97
N THR A 490 -13.73 11.93 30.20
CA THR A 490 -14.96 12.43 30.82
C THR A 490 -14.63 13.11 32.14
N ARG A 491 -15.64 13.69 32.82
CA ARG A 491 -15.43 14.35 34.13
C ARG A 491 -14.82 13.42 35.19
N ASP A 492 -15.08 12.13 35.09
CA ASP A 492 -14.53 11.11 36.01
C ASP A 492 -13.00 10.97 35.85
N ASP A 493 -12.47 11.36 34.70
CA ASP A 493 -11.06 11.25 34.34
C ASP A 493 -10.26 12.54 34.61
N TYR A 494 -10.88 13.60 35.16
CA TYR A 494 -10.22 14.91 35.36
C TYR A 494 -9.05 14.91 36.34
N SER A 495 -8.93 13.83 37.09
CA SER A 495 -7.76 13.51 37.91
C SER A 495 -6.50 13.18 37.10
N GLU A 496 -6.58 13.03 35.78
CA GLU A 496 -5.40 12.99 34.92
C GLU A 496 -4.82 14.38 34.68
N GLU A 497 -3.53 14.42 34.37
CA GLU A 497 -2.83 15.65 34.04
C GLU A 497 -3.12 16.04 32.57
N CYS A 498 -3.30 17.35 32.36
CA CYS A 498 -3.40 18.00 31.05
C CYS A 498 -2.22 18.98 30.87
N TRP A 499 -2.45 20.12 30.24
CA TRP A 499 -1.46 21.20 30.04
C TRP A 499 -0.72 21.54 31.35
N GLY A 500 0.61 21.42 31.35
CA GLY A 500 1.49 21.83 32.46
C GLY A 500 1.35 21.01 33.74
N GLY A 501 0.92 19.76 33.65
CA GLY A 501 0.71 18.91 34.83
C GLY A 501 -0.51 19.30 35.67
N LYS A 502 -1.36 20.22 35.18
CA LYS A 502 -2.58 20.65 35.87
C LYS A 502 -3.72 19.63 35.61
N PRO A 503 -4.64 19.42 36.56
CA PRO A 503 -5.81 18.58 36.32
C PRO A 503 -6.73 19.22 35.28
N TRP A 504 -7.52 18.39 34.59
CA TRP A 504 -8.50 18.87 33.61
C TRP A 504 -9.59 19.72 34.27
N THR A 505 -10.09 20.71 33.54
CA THR A 505 -11.26 21.49 33.92
C THR A 505 -12.39 21.33 32.91
N ASP A 506 -13.58 21.81 33.29
CA ASP A 506 -14.76 21.82 32.41
C ASP A 506 -14.60 22.74 31.17
N ASP A 507 -13.54 23.55 31.15
CA ASP A 507 -13.20 24.48 30.08
C ASP A 507 -12.18 23.91 29.08
N ASP A 508 -11.56 22.77 29.38
CA ASP A 508 -10.49 22.18 28.56
C ASP A 508 -11.07 21.26 27.49
N PRO A 509 -10.95 21.60 26.18
CA PRO A 509 -11.54 20.78 25.12
C PRO A 509 -10.66 19.60 24.69
N GLY A 510 -9.34 19.67 24.95
CA GLY A 510 -8.41 18.63 24.54
C GLY A 510 -6.95 18.96 24.83
N TYR A 511 -6.09 17.95 24.67
CA TYR A 511 -4.65 17.96 24.94
C TYR A 511 -3.98 16.91 24.07
N PHE A 512 -2.69 17.06 23.75
CA PHE A 512 -1.91 16.02 23.06
C PHE A 512 -0.74 15.58 23.92
N ARG A 513 -0.44 14.28 23.95
CA ARG A 513 0.80 13.74 24.53
C ARG A 513 1.79 13.45 23.42
N GLU A 514 2.98 14.02 23.55
CA GLU A 514 4.05 13.84 22.59
C GLU A 514 4.42 12.35 22.42
N PRO A 515 4.77 11.93 21.19
CA PRO A 515 5.19 10.55 20.94
C PRO A 515 6.49 10.24 21.69
N THR A 516 6.59 9.02 22.20
CA THR A 516 7.81 8.48 22.80
C THR A 516 8.30 7.29 21.99
N ASP A 517 9.51 6.80 22.23
CA ASP A 517 10.06 5.61 21.53
C ASP A 517 9.15 4.36 21.62
N LYS A 518 8.24 4.33 22.59
CA LYS A 518 7.33 3.20 22.87
C LYS A 518 5.85 3.48 22.59
N ALA A 519 5.45 4.74 22.39
CA ALA A 519 4.05 5.11 22.25
C ALA A 519 3.84 6.18 21.17
N PRO A 520 2.80 6.04 20.32
CA PRO A 520 2.45 7.02 19.30
C PRO A 520 2.01 8.37 19.89
N LEU A 521 1.78 9.36 19.03
CA LEU A 521 1.17 10.64 19.42
C LEU A 521 -0.25 10.37 19.95
N ILE A 522 -0.59 10.81 21.16
CA ILE A 522 -1.94 10.58 21.72
C ILE A 522 -2.70 11.90 21.73
N LEU A 523 -3.79 11.99 20.97
CA LEU A 523 -4.71 13.12 20.96
C LEU A 523 -5.85 12.84 21.94
N ILE A 524 -5.89 13.59 23.04
CA ILE A 524 -6.87 13.45 24.12
C ILE A 524 -7.97 14.51 23.95
N ILE A 525 -9.22 14.08 23.85
CA ILE A 525 -10.38 14.94 23.59
C ILE A 525 -11.33 14.87 24.79
N ASN A 526 -11.71 16.04 25.33
CA ASN A 526 -12.69 16.12 26.40
C ASN A 526 -14.12 16.11 25.82
N THR A 527 -14.83 15.03 26.09
CA THR A 527 -16.22 14.85 25.64
C THR A 527 -17.24 15.51 26.55
N ASP A 528 -16.82 15.94 27.75
CA ASP A 528 -17.65 16.48 28.82
C ASP A 528 -17.44 17.99 29.06
N MET A 529 -16.69 18.67 28.18
CA MET A 529 -16.52 20.12 28.21
C MET A 529 -17.88 20.82 28.36
N ALA A 530 -18.00 21.76 29.31
CA ALA A 530 -19.29 22.33 29.71
C ALA A 530 -20.10 22.87 28.53
N VAL A 531 -19.44 23.64 27.64
CA VAL A 531 -20.07 24.24 26.45
C VAL A 531 -20.59 23.17 25.48
N PHE A 532 -19.83 22.11 25.25
CA PHE A 532 -20.22 21.03 24.36
C PHE A 532 -21.33 20.15 24.98
N LYS A 533 -21.30 19.95 26.29
CA LYS A 533 -22.32 19.23 27.05
C LYS A 533 -23.66 19.96 27.03
N ASP A 534 -23.66 21.26 27.24
CA ASP A 534 -24.86 22.08 27.20
C ASP A 534 -25.43 22.15 25.77
N TYR A 535 -24.58 22.20 24.76
CA TYR A 535 -24.98 22.04 23.36
C TYR A 535 -25.67 20.69 23.11
N ASN A 536 -25.09 19.57 23.57
CA ASN A 536 -25.70 18.24 23.41
C ASN A 536 -27.07 18.14 24.13
N LYS A 537 -27.18 18.68 25.35
CA LYS A 537 -28.48 18.76 26.06
C LYS A 537 -29.50 19.58 25.29
N PHE A 538 -29.08 20.68 24.68
CA PHE A 538 -29.93 21.51 23.83
C PHE A 538 -30.42 20.77 22.57
N LEU A 539 -29.57 19.96 21.93
CA LEU A 539 -29.97 19.13 20.80
C LEU A 539 -31.02 18.09 21.19
N VAL A 540 -30.85 17.43 22.35
CA VAL A 540 -31.83 16.48 22.90
C VAL A 540 -33.14 17.18 23.24
N ALA A 541 -33.09 18.35 23.90
CA ALA A 541 -34.28 19.13 24.22
C ALA A 541 -35.06 19.60 22.98
N LYS A 542 -34.37 19.77 21.84
CA LYS A 542 -34.98 20.09 20.54
C LYS A 542 -35.55 18.88 19.79
N GLY A 543 -35.42 17.67 20.33
CA GLY A 543 -35.92 16.46 19.68
C GLY A 543 -35.17 16.06 18.42
N ILE A 544 -33.89 16.45 18.30
CA ILE A 544 -33.03 16.02 17.18
C ILE A 544 -32.76 14.51 17.32
N THR A 545 -32.75 13.80 16.19
CA THR A 545 -32.51 12.35 16.15
C THR A 545 -31.11 12.00 16.66
N GLU A 546 -30.98 10.88 17.36
CA GLU A 546 -29.72 10.38 17.93
C GLU A 546 -28.58 10.31 16.90
N GLY A 547 -28.86 9.81 15.70
CA GLY A 547 -27.84 9.74 14.63
C GLY A 547 -27.34 11.10 14.13
N GLU A 548 -28.13 12.18 14.26
CA GLU A 548 -27.69 13.54 13.91
C GLU A 548 -26.88 14.16 15.04
N ILE A 549 -27.19 13.83 16.30
CA ILE A 549 -26.38 14.20 17.46
C ILE A 549 -24.99 13.54 17.34
N ASP A 550 -24.94 12.25 16.97
CA ASP A 550 -23.68 11.53 16.77
C ASP A 550 -22.85 12.13 15.63
N ARG A 551 -23.47 12.51 14.50
CA ARG A 551 -22.76 13.21 13.41
C ARG A 551 -22.12 14.51 13.87
N ARG A 552 -22.84 15.31 14.66
CA ARG A 552 -22.33 16.58 15.22
C ARG A 552 -21.23 16.33 16.24
N ARG A 553 -21.35 15.27 17.04
CA ARG A 553 -20.30 14.83 17.96
C ARG A 553 -19.04 14.35 17.24
N THR A 554 -19.17 13.54 16.19
CA THR A 554 -18.04 13.12 15.35
C THR A 554 -17.34 14.33 14.74
N LYS A 555 -18.11 15.30 14.21
CA LYS A 555 -17.56 16.54 13.64
C LYS A 555 -16.80 17.37 14.69
N TYR A 556 -17.36 17.53 15.88
CA TYR A 556 -16.66 18.21 16.98
C TYR A 556 -15.34 17.51 17.31
N ASN A 557 -15.39 16.20 17.56
CA ASN A 557 -14.22 15.40 17.94
C ASN A 557 -13.14 15.43 16.85
N SER A 558 -13.50 15.28 15.57
CA SER A 558 -12.55 15.27 14.47
C SER A 558 -11.83 16.60 14.29
N HIS A 559 -12.55 17.72 14.41
CA HIS A 559 -11.95 19.05 14.29
C HIS A 559 -11.09 19.42 15.50
N VAL A 560 -11.50 19.06 16.72
CA VAL A 560 -10.65 19.25 17.91
C VAL A 560 -9.37 18.42 17.78
N ALA A 561 -9.48 17.14 17.39
CA ALA A 561 -8.32 16.29 17.15
C ALA A 561 -7.39 16.87 16.08
N TYR A 562 -7.96 17.39 14.99
CA TYR A 562 -7.21 18.02 13.91
C TYR A 562 -6.41 19.23 14.39
N HIS A 563 -7.02 20.11 15.17
CA HIS A 563 -6.31 21.27 15.71
C HIS A 563 -5.25 20.89 16.75
N LEU A 564 -5.47 19.86 17.56
CA LEU A 564 -4.44 19.32 18.45
C LEU A 564 -3.25 18.76 17.66
N TYR A 565 -3.52 18.09 16.54
CA TYR A 565 -2.48 17.60 15.62
C TYR A 565 -1.67 18.75 15.00
N GLN A 566 -2.34 19.83 14.56
CA GLN A 566 -1.66 21.03 14.05
C GLN A 566 -0.79 21.70 15.13
N MET A 567 -1.30 21.79 16.37
CA MET A 567 -0.53 22.35 17.49
C MET A 567 0.72 21.53 17.76
N TYR A 568 0.63 20.20 17.77
CA TYR A 568 1.79 19.33 17.89
C TYR A 568 2.81 19.55 16.76
N GLN A 569 2.35 19.68 15.51
CA GLN A 569 3.25 20.00 14.40
C GLN A 569 3.97 21.33 14.63
N SER A 570 3.26 22.39 15.05
CA SER A 570 3.89 23.69 15.35
C SER A 570 4.92 23.63 16.48
N THR A 571 4.78 22.69 17.43
CA THR A 571 5.77 22.52 18.50
C THR A 571 7.06 21.84 18.06
N LEU A 572 7.07 21.16 16.91
CA LEU A 572 8.32 20.63 16.34
C LEU A 572 9.19 21.74 15.71
N ASP A 573 8.58 22.86 15.31
CA ASP A 573 9.25 23.98 14.64
C ASP A 573 9.86 24.99 15.65
N ASP A 574 9.22 25.17 16.81
CA ASP A 574 9.68 26.11 17.85
C ASP A 574 10.76 25.48 18.75
N LYS A 575 12.04 25.71 18.42
CA LYS A 575 13.17 25.18 19.22
C LYS A 575 13.57 26.00 20.45
N GLU A 576 13.07 27.21 20.66
CA GLU A 576 13.48 28.05 21.79
C GLU A 576 12.34 28.95 22.29
N GLY A 577 11.58 28.47 23.29
CA GLY A 577 10.55 29.25 23.96
C GLY A 577 10.32 28.80 25.41
N ASP A 578 9.89 29.72 26.26
CA ASP A 578 9.48 29.46 27.65
C ASP A 578 8.29 28.48 27.66
N PHE A 579 8.55 27.23 28.05
CA PHE A 579 7.64 26.07 27.95
C PHE A 579 6.27 26.34 28.57
N ASP A 580 6.24 26.95 29.76
CA ASP A 580 4.99 27.21 30.50
C ASP A 580 4.11 28.22 29.75
N SER A 581 4.72 29.26 29.18
CA SER A 581 4.01 30.28 28.41
C SER A 581 3.45 29.74 27.08
N ALA A 582 4.13 28.77 26.46
CA ALA A 582 3.71 28.13 25.22
C ALA A 582 2.55 27.16 25.46
N GLU A 583 2.50 26.48 26.60
CA GLU A 583 1.38 25.60 26.96
C GLU A 583 0.10 26.38 27.28
N GLU A 584 0.20 27.50 28.02
CA GLU A 584 -0.98 28.32 28.30
C GLU A 584 -1.58 28.95 27.02
N ARG A 585 -0.73 29.33 26.05
CA ARG A 585 -1.19 29.78 24.73
C ARG A 585 -1.88 28.66 23.95
N ARG A 586 -1.31 27.45 23.93
CA ARG A 586 -1.91 26.28 23.27
C ARG A 586 -3.27 25.93 23.88
N ARG A 587 -3.37 25.94 25.22
CA ARG A 587 -4.62 25.74 25.96
C ARG A 587 -5.68 26.77 25.57
N ALA A 588 -5.33 28.07 25.56
CA ALA A 588 -6.26 29.13 25.19
C ALA A 588 -6.71 29.02 23.71
N GLU A 589 -5.80 28.63 22.82
CA GLU A 589 -6.11 28.48 21.40
C GLU A 589 -7.07 27.32 21.14
N ILE A 590 -6.86 26.15 21.77
CA ILE A 590 -7.76 25.01 21.57
C ILE A 590 -9.15 25.32 22.17
N GLN A 591 -9.20 26.04 23.30
CA GLN A 591 -10.44 26.51 23.90
C GLN A 591 -11.20 27.46 22.95
N ARG A 592 -10.50 28.39 22.31
CA ARG A 592 -11.07 29.29 21.29
C ARG A 592 -11.65 28.52 20.11
N VAL A 593 -10.91 27.53 19.60
CA VAL A 593 -11.34 26.65 18.51
C VAL A 593 -12.61 25.90 18.89
N ALA A 594 -12.62 25.22 20.04
CA ALA A 594 -13.77 24.43 20.50
C ALA A 594 -15.03 25.29 20.66
N MET A 595 -14.91 26.48 21.27
CA MET A 595 -16.02 27.43 21.38
C MET A 595 -16.53 27.90 20.00
N THR A 596 -15.63 28.13 19.05
CA THR A 596 -15.98 28.53 17.69
C THR A 596 -16.71 27.41 16.96
N LEU A 597 -16.26 26.16 17.10
CA LEU A 597 -16.90 24.99 16.51
C LEU A 597 -18.32 24.82 17.04
N VAL A 598 -18.53 24.92 18.35
CA VAL A 598 -19.89 24.81 18.94
C VAL A 598 -20.79 25.91 18.39
N LYS A 599 -20.34 27.16 18.34
CA LYS A 599 -21.12 28.28 17.76
C LYS A 599 -21.43 28.06 16.28
N LEU A 600 -20.47 27.57 15.48
CA LEU A 600 -20.71 27.28 14.07
C LEU A 600 -21.74 26.16 13.88
N MET A 601 -21.70 25.12 14.73
CA MET A 601 -22.68 24.03 14.72
C MET A 601 -24.07 24.46 15.25
N GLU A 602 -24.17 25.53 16.03
CA GLU A 602 -25.45 26.15 16.41
C GLU A 602 -26.08 26.95 15.26
N VAL A 603 -25.25 27.61 14.44
CA VAL A 603 -25.68 28.48 13.33
C VAL A 603 -25.93 27.69 12.03
N SER A 604 -25.16 26.64 11.78
CA SER A 604 -25.34 25.67 10.69
C SER A 604 -26.64 24.88 10.89
N ARG A 605 -27.77 25.49 10.50
CA ARG A 605 -29.10 24.87 10.52
C ARG A 605 -29.31 23.91 9.38
#